data_AF-A0A168LN06-F1
#
_entry.id   AF-A0A168LN06-F1
#
_cell.length_a   1.000
_cell.length_b   1.000
_cell.length_c   1.000
_cell.angle_alpha   90.00
_cell.angle_beta   90.00
_cell.angle_gamma   90.00
#
_symmetry.space_group_name_H-M   'P 1'
#
loop_
_entity.id
_entity.type
_entity.pdbx_description
1 polymer ?
#
loop_
_entity_poly.entity_id
_entity_poly.type
_entity_poly.pdbx_seq_one_letter_code
_entity_poly.pdbx_strand_id
1 'polypeptide(L)'
;MRKWSPPTKCDILVSELLGSFGDNELSPECLDGAQKFIKEGGISIPANYTAFASPLASTRLNNNVAAYKDLEHYETPYVVMFQQVCELAPPKALWSFQHPNTQGDIPADGDPMNNLHNVRYNHVEFTAKHDMIMNGIAGYFESVLYKDVMISIRPKTHSPGMFSWFPIYFPIRTPVQVPKDSTVSLQFWRLTDAKKVWYEWTVTVQGKHGEEMTTLPIHNVSGRSYYVGL
;
A
#
# COMPACT_ATOMS: atom_id res chain seq x y z
N MET A 1 22.03 -1.85 -2.84
CA MET A 1 22.04 -3.33 -3.03
C MET A 1 22.02 -3.76 -4.49
N ARG A 2 21.05 -3.34 -5.31
CA ARG A 2 20.85 -3.81 -6.70
C ARG A 2 22.10 -3.94 -7.61
N LYS A 3 23.07 -3.02 -7.52
CA LYS A 3 24.27 -3.03 -8.38
C LYS A 3 25.48 -3.80 -7.81
N TRP A 4 25.40 -4.23 -6.55
CA TRP A 4 26.52 -4.90 -5.90
C TRP A 4 26.63 -6.35 -6.41
N SER A 5 27.85 -6.85 -6.53
CA SER A 5 28.13 -8.25 -6.85
C SER A 5 28.99 -8.83 -5.73
N PRO A 6 28.39 -9.54 -4.75
CA PRO A 6 29.14 -10.06 -3.62
C PRO A 6 30.10 -11.17 -4.06
N PRO A 7 31.29 -11.30 -3.43
CA PRO A 7 32.21 -12.39 -3.72
C PRO A 7 31.69 -13.75 -3.23
N THR A 8 30.67 -13.77 -2.36
CA THR A 8 30.06 -14.99 -1.82
C THR A 8 28.58 -14.75 -1.57
N LYS A 9 27.74 -15.74 -1.92
CA LYS A 9 26.31 -15.72 -1.62
C LYS A 9 26.04 -15.93 -0.11
N CYS A 10 24.97 -15.32 0.38
CA CYS A 10 24.49 -15.42 1.76
C CYS A 10 23.41 -16.50 1.92
N ASP A 11 23.32 -17.07 3.13
CA ASP A 11 22.26 -18.00 3.52
C ASP A 11 20.99 -17.25 3.97
N ILE A 12 21.15 -16.04 4.51
CA ILE A 12 20.07 -15.17 5.01
C ILE A 12 20.32 -13.75 4.52
N LEU A 13 19.35 -13.18 3.81
CA LEU A 13 19.31 -11.75 3.49
C LEU A 13 18.37 -11.06 4.47
N VAL A 14 18.89 -10.12 5.26
CA VAL A 14 18.09 -9.32 6.20
C VAL A 14 17.99 -7.89 5.69
N SER A 15 16.78 -7.35 5.67
CA SER A 15 16.50 -5.98 5.26
C SER A 15 15.39 -5.36 6.09
N GLU A 16 15.41 -4.05 6.19
CA GLU A 16 14.29 -3.22 6.65
C GLU A 16 14.17 -2.10 5.62
N LEU A 17 13.18 -2.23 4.75
CA LEU A 17 12.90 -1.33 3.62
C LEU A 17 11.38 -1.08 3.52
N LEU A 18 10.65 -1.33 4.60
CA LEU A 18 9.19 -1.25 4.60
C LEU A 18 8.76 0.14 5.00
N GLY A 19 7.85 0.71 4.22
CA GLY A 19 7.15 1.93 4.64
C GLY A 19 5.82 1.62 5.32
N SER A 20 5.07 2.68 5.65
CA SER A 20 3.75 2.59 6.28
C SER A 20 2.66 1.87 5.48
N PHE A 21 2.91 1.56 4.21
CA PHE A 21 2.05 0.75 3.34
C PHE A 21 2.75 -0.55 2.91
N GLY A 22 3.82 -0.94 3.59
CA GLY A 22 4.64 -2.12 3.29
C GLY A 22 5.58 -1.86 2.12
N ASP A 23 5.05 -1.69 0.91
CA ASP A 23 5.85 -1.60 -0.31
C ASP A 23 6.16 -0.17 -0.79
N ASN A 24 5.70 0.86 -0.08
CA ASN A 24 5.81 2.27 -0.50
C ASN A 24 7.22 2.87 -0.40
N GLU A 25 8.19 2.10 0.07
CA GLU A 25 9.63 2.43 0.05
C GLU A 25 10.42 1.53 -0.92
N LEU A 26 9.70 0.84 -1.83
CA LEU A 26 10.27 0.05 -2.92
C LEU A 26 11.12 -1.15 -2.47
N SER A 27 10.76 -1.72 -1.31
CA SER A 27 11.30 -3.02 -0.86
C SER A 27 11.24 -4.09 -1.96
N PRO A 28 10.15 -4.26 -2.75
CA PRO A 28 10.12 -5.27 -3.81
C PRO A 28 11.26 -5.11 -4.82
N GLU A 29 11.42 -3.91 -5.40
CA GLU A 29 12.43 -3.64 -6.42
C GLU A 29 13.86 -3.71 -5.88
N CYS A 30 14.04 -3.35 -4.61
CA CYS A 30 15.34 -3.45 -3.94
C CYS A 30 15.75 -4.90 -3.72
N LEU A 31 14.82 -5.73 -3.22
CA LEU A 31 15.06 -7.11 -2.86
C LEU A 31 15.12 -8.03 -4.09
N ASP A 32 14.35 -7.75 -5.14
CA ASP A 32 14.47 -8.47 -6.41
C ASP A 32 15.90 -8.34 -6.98
N GLY A 33 16.49 -7.14 -6.95
CA GLY A 33 17.89 -6.95 -7.39
C GLY A 33 18.95 -7.43 -6.39
N ALA A 34 18.57 -7.69 -5.13
CA ALA A 34 19.44 -8.27 -4.12
C ALA A 34 19.30 -9.81 -4.04
N GLN A 35 18.29 -10.40 -4.68
CA GLN A 35 18.02 -11.83 -4.63
C GLN A 35 19.17 -12.68 -5.14
N LYS A 36 19.93 -12.19 -6.13
CA LYS A 36 21.16 -12.83 -6.65
C LYS A 36 22.22 -13.10 -5.56
N PHE A 37 22.11 -12.47 -4.39
CA PHE A 37 23.00 -12.69 -3.26
C PHE A 37 22.65 -13.95 -2.49
N ILE A 38 21.46 -14.51 -2.64
CA ILE A 38 20.95 -15.60 -1.82
C ILE A 38 21.35 -16.94 -2.45
N LYS A 39 21.85 -17.87 -1.64
CA LYS A 39 22.11 -19.26 -2.08
C LYS A 39 20.80 -19.98 -2.40
N GLU A 40 20.88 -21.07 -3.16
CA GLU A 40 19.75 -21.99 -3.29
C GLU A 40 19.33 -22.49 -1.90
N GLY A 41 18.03 -22.40 -1.58
CA GLY A 41 17.49 -22.72 -0.25
C GLY A 41 17.72 -21.65 0.84
N GLY A 42 18.40 -20.54 0.52
CA GLY A 42 18.53 -19.41 1.43
C GLY A 42 17.20 -18.65 1.61
N ILE A 43 17.15 -17.82 2.66
CA ILE A 43 15.92 -17.12 3.07
C ILE A 43 16.08 -15.60 3.06
N SER A 44 14.96 -14.89 2.95
CA SER A 44 14.88 -13.44 3.18
C SER A 44 14.12 -13.16 4.47
N ILE A 45 14.55 -12.13 5.19
CA ILE A 45 13.84 -11.52 6.31
C ILE A 45 13.69 -10.02 5.97
N PRO A 46 12.46 -9.50 5.76
CA PRO A 46 11.18 -10.20 5.88
C PRO A 46 10.96 -11.25 4.78
N ALA A 47 10.16 -12.27 5.09
CA ALA A 47 9.73 -13.29 4.16
C ALA A 47 8.59 -12.79 3.27
N ASN A 48 7.69 -11.97 3.81
CA ASN A 48 6.64 -11.30 3.05
C ASN A 48 6.11 -10.05 3.76
N TYR A 49 5.31 -9.29 3.04
CA TYR A 49 4.51 -8.20 3.59
C TYR A 49 3.28 -7.96 2.73
N THR A 50 2.21 -7.49 3.37
CA THR A 50 0.88 -7.29 2.78
C THR A 50 0.38 -5.89 3.10
N ALA A 51 -0.05 -5.15 2.08
CA ALA A 51 -0.69 -3.85 2.23
C ALA A 51 -2.19 -4.02 2.53
N PHE A 52 -2.74 -3.18 3.41
CA PHE A 52 -4.16 -3.19 3.77
C PHE A 52 -4.75 -1.79 3.64
N ALA A 53 -6.01 -1.72 3.20
CA ALA A 53 -6.75 -0.47 3.08
C ALA A 53 -8.10 -0.51 3.82
N SER A 54 -8.55 0.64 4.30
CA SER A 54 -9.87 0.83 4.91
C SER A 54 -10.45 2.21 4.57
N PRO A 55 -11.75 2.33 4.27
CA PRO A 55 -12.38 3.63 4.10
C PRO A 55 -12.36 4.44 5.40
N LEU A 56 -12.04 5.73 5.29
CA LEU A 56 -11.79 6.63 6.42
C LEU A 56 -12.64 7.91 6.34
N ALA A 57 -13.17 8.32 7.49
CA ALA A 57 -13.76 9.63 7.70
C ALA A 57 -12.94 10.43 8.72
N SER A 58 -12.34 11.54 8.28
CA SER A 58 -11.75 12.57 9.12
C SER A 58 -11.83 13.95 8.48
N THR A 59 -12.77 14.78 8.94
CA THR A 59 -12.88 16.17 8.48
C THR A 59 -11.59 16.96 8.75
N ARG A 60 -10.85 16.62 9.83
CA ARG A 60 -9.57 17.26 10.14
C ARG A 60 -8.50 16.94 9.10
N LEU A 61 -8.29 15.67 8.76
CA LEU A 61 -7.31 15.30 7.73
C LEU A 61 -7.71 15.88 6.38
N ASN A 62 -9.00 15.82 6.03
CA ASN A 62 -9.51 16.45 4.82
C ASN A 62 -9.22 17.95 4.76
N ASN A 63 -9.49 18.69 5.84
CA ASN A 63 -9.24 20.13 5.89
C ASN A 63 -7.74 20.47 5.80
N ASN A 64 -6.87 19.63 6.37
CA ASN A 64 -5.42 19.80 6.25
C ASN A 64 -4.97 19.67 4.78
N VAL A 65 -5.50 18.68 4.05
CA VAL A 65 -5.22 18.53 2.61
C VAL A 65 -5.84 19.68 1.80
N ALA A 66 -7.08 20.06 2.11
CA ALA A 66 -7.78 21.15 1.44
C ALA A 66 -7.06 22.51 1.60
N ALA A 67 -6.32 22.71 2.69
CA ALA A 67 -5.60 23.96 2.97
C ALA A 67 -4.49 24.26 1.94
N TYR A 68 -3.98 23.25 1.24
CA TYR A 68 -3.01 23.42 0.15
C TYR A 68 -3.64 24.04 -1.11
N LYS A 69 -4.96 23.88 -1.30
CA LYS A 69 -5.74 24.48 -2.41
C LYS A 69 -5.26 24.08 -3.80
N ASP A 70 -4.72 22.88 -3.94
CA ASP A 70 -4.32 22.31 -5.23
C ASP A 70 -4.75 20.84 -5.36
N LEU A 71 -4.53 20.30 -6.55
CA LEU A 71 -4.86 18.91 -6.88
C LEU A 71 -3.78 17.93 -6.39
N GLU A 72 -2.53 18.36 -6.40
CA GLU A 72 -1.36 17.54 -6.10
C GLU A 72 -1.46 16.92 -4.70
N HIS A 73 -1.92 17.68 -3.72
CA HIS A 73 -2.06 17.22 -2.35
C HIS A 73 -3.22 16.25 -2.15
N TYR A 74 -4.26 16.26 -2.99
CA TYR A 74 -5.28 15.21 -2.98
C TYR A 74 -4.83 13.93 -3.68
N GLU A 75 -3.76 14.00 -4.46
CA GLU A 75 -3.17 12.89 -5.21
C GLU A 75 -1.84 12.40 -4.59
N THR A 76 -1.58 12.80 -3.34
CA THR A 76 -0.38 12.44 -2.57
C THR A 76 -0.79 11.67 -1.31
N PRO A 77 -0.18 10.51 -1.01
CA PRO A 77 -0.37 9.84 0.26
C PRO A 77 0.47 10.47 1.38
N TYR A 78 -0.04 10.44 2.62
CA TYR A 78 0.61 11.04 3.79
C TYR A 78 0.79 10.04 4.92
N VAL A 79 2.00 9.89 5.45
CA VAL A 79 2.22 9.19 6.71
C VAL A 79 1.77 10.09 7.86
N VAL A 80 0.78 9.66 8.64
CA VAL A 80 0.17 10.49 9.69
C VAL A 80 -0.34 9.63 10.85
N MET A 81 -0.08 10.07 12.08
CA MET A 81 -0.66 9.46 13.27
C MET A 81 -2.18 9.74 13.31
N PHE A 82 -2.99 8.71 13.15
CA PHE A 82 -4.44 8.84 13.26
C PHE A 82 -4.87 9.13 14.71
N GLN A 83 -5.70 10.17 14.86
CA GLN A 83 -6.29 10.56 16.15
C GLN A 83 -7.79 10.82 15.99
N GLN A 84 -8.16 11.87 15.25
CA GLN A 84 -9.55 12.27 15.01
C GLN A 84 -10.07 11.65 13.71
N VAL A 85 -10.13 10.32 13.68
CA VAL A 85 -10.56 9.54 12.53
C VAL A 85 -11.65 8.55 12.91
N CYS A 86 -12.47 8.17 11.94
CA CYS A 86 -13.42 7.08 12.04
C CYS A 86 -13.18 6.12 10.87
N GLU A 87 -12.73 4.90 11.15
CA GLU A 87 -12.65 3.84 10.15
C GLU A 87 -14.06 3.25 9.92
N LEU A 88 -14.50 3.26 8.66
CA LEU A 88 -15.86 2.82 8.31
C LEU A 88 -16.02 1.30 8.41
N ALA A 89 -14.92 0.56 8.21
CA ALA A 89 -14.90 -0.90 8.25
C ALA A 89 -13.51 -1.43 8.64
N PRO A 90 -13.39 -2.72 9.04
CA PRO A 90 -12.08 -3.33 9.26
C PRO A 90 -11.24 -3.36 7.98
N PRO A 91 -9.92 -3.08 8.03
CA PRO A 91 -9.06 -3.09 6.84
C PRO A 91 -9.05 -4.44 6.11
N LYS A 92 -9.06 -4.38 4.78
CA LYS A 92 -8.93 -5.53 3.87
C LYS A 92 -7.58 -5.51 3.16
N ALA A 93 -7.03 -6.69 2.89
CA ALA A 93 -5.76 -6.85 2.19
C ALA A 93 -5.90 -6.43 0.72
N LEU A 94 -4.89 -5.72 0.20
CA LEU A 94 -4.79 -5.34 -1.20
C LEU A 94 -3.87 -6.30 -1.96
N TRP A 95 -2.60 -6.42 -1.55
CA TRP A 95 -1.64 -7.29 -2.22
C TRP A 95 -0.50 -7.63 -1.28
N SER A 96 0.25 -8.66 -1.66
CA SER A 96 1.43 -9.12 -0.93
C SER A 96 2.63 -9.24 -1.86
N PHE A 97 3.82 -9.10 -1.27
CA PHE A 97 5.10 -9.42 -1.88
C PHE A 97 5.81 -10.47 -1.03
N GLN A 98 6.54 -11.37 -1.68
CA GLN A 98 7.26 -12.47 -1.04
C GLN A 98 8.72 -12.46 -1.46
N HIS A 99 9.60 -12.79 -0.50
CA HIS A 99 11.05 -12.82 -0.68
C HIS A 99 11.63 -14.13 -0.12
N PRO A 100 12.51 -14.83 -0.85
CA PRO A 100 12.86 -14.61 -2.26
C PRO A 100 11.63 -14.70 -3.17
N ASN A 101 11.59 -13.85 -4.18
CA ASN A 101 10.57 -13.82 -5.21
C ASN A 101 10.81 -14.95 -6.21
N THR A 102 9.95 -15.97 -6.17
CA THR A 102 10.03 -17.16 -7.02
C THR A 102 9.17 -17.04 -8.29
N GLN A 103 8.63 -15.86 -8.59
CA GLN A 103 7.89 -15.67 -9.84
C GLN A 103 8.86 -15.66 -11.02
N GLY A 104 8.47 -16.32 -12.13
CA GLY A 104 9.35 -16.71 -13.23
C GLY A 104 9.99 -15.58 -14.05
N ASP A 105 9.79 -14.33 -13.64
CA ASP A 105 10.27 -13.13 -14.32
C ASP A 105 11.61 -12.61 -13.76
N ILE A 106 12.12 -13.20 -12.67
CA ILE A 106 13.40 -12.80 -12.05
C ILE A 106 14.47 -13.88 -12.28
N PRO A 107 15.57 -13.56 -13.00
CA PRO A 107 16.69 -14.47 -13.16
C PRO A 107 17.32 -14.82 -11.79
N ALA A 108 17.65 -16.10 -11.58
CA ALA A 108 18.23 -16.57 -10.32
C ALA A 108 19.58 -15.89 -9.97
N ASP A 109 20.36 -15.53 -10.99
CA ASP A 109 21.71 -14.97 -10.87
C ASP A 109 21.86 -13.60 -11.56
N GLY A 110 20.75 -12.90 -11.78
CA GLY A 110 20.74 -11.67 -12.57
C GLY A 110 19.83 -10.59 -12.01
N ASP A 111 19.84 -9.45 -12.70
CA ASP A 111 18.90 -8.36 -12.42
C ASP A 111 17.58 -8.62 -13.17
N PRO A 112 16.42 -8.23 -12.58
CA PRO A 112 15.15 -8.24 -13.31
C PRO A 112 15.25 -7.40 -14.58
N MET A 113 14.64 -7.88 -15.68
CA MET A 113 14.66 -7.16 -16.95
C MET A 113 13.87 -5.85 -16.90
N ASN A 114 12.80 -5.83 -16.13
CA ASN A 114 11.96 -4.67 -15.83
C ASN A 114 11.25 -4.89 -14.48
N ASN A 115 10.37 -3.97 -14.07
CA ASN A 115 9.63 -4.05 -12.81
C ASN A 115 8.16 -4.45 -12.99
N LEU A 116 7.74 -4.90 -14.18
CA LEU A 116 6.32 -5.14 -14.49
C LEU A 116 5.73 -6.28 -13.63
N HIS A 117 6.55 -7.24 -13.20
CA HIS A 117 6.15 -8.31 -12.28
C HIS A 117 5.77 -7.78 -10.88
N ASN A 118 6.11 -6.54 -10.54
CA ASN A 118 5.72 -5.87 -9.30
C ASN A 118 4.49 -4.96 -9.45
N VAL A 119 3.87 -4.90 -10.63
CA VAL A 119 2.59 -4.22 -10.83
C VAL A 119 1.47 -4.96 -10.08
N ARG A 120 0.59 -4.22 -9.43
CA ARG A 120 -0.56 -4.79 -8.69
C ARG A 120 -1.83 -4.02 -9.04
N TYR A 121 -2.94 -4.75 -9.01
CA TYR A 121 -4.29 -4.20 -8.97
C TYR A 121 -5.09 -4.99 -7.95
N ASN A 122 -5.88 -4.32 -7.13
CA ASN A 122 -6.93 -4.99 -6.37
C ASN A 122 -8.15 -4.09 -6.19
N HIS A 123 -9.30 -4.75 -6.01
CA HIS A 123 -10.59 -4.16 -5.71
C HIS A 123 -11.13 -4.80 -4.43
N VAL A 124 -11.38 -3.98 -3.42
CA VAL A 124 -11.95 -4.41 -2.14
C VAL A 124 -13.24 -3.63 -1.83
N GLU A 125 -14.25 -4.34 -1.34
CA GLU A 125 -15.57 -3.76 -1.05
C GLU A 125 -15.88 -3.76 0.44
N PHE A 126 -16.60 -2.76 0.94
CA PHE A 126 -16.96 -2.62 2.35
C PHE A 126 -18.43 -2.23 2.47
N THR A 127 -19.19 -2.98 3.26
CA THR A 127 -20.58 -2.60 3.57
C THR A 127 -20.60 -1.60 4.73
N ALA A 128 -21.19 -0.44 4.50
CA ALA A 128 -21.32 0.63 5.48
C ALA A 128 -22.35 0.27 6.56
N LYS A 129 -21.93 0.36 7.83
CA LYS A 129 -22.82 0.06 8.98
C LYS A 129 -23.65 1.26 9.45
N HIS A 130 -23.20 2.47 9.11
CA HIS A 130 -23.78 3.75 9.54
C HIS A 130 -23.67 4.76 8.40
N ASP A 131 -24.56 5.75 8.39
CA ASP A 131 -24.48 6.90 7.49
C ASP A 131 -23.27 7.76 7.83
N MET A 132 -22.45 8.07 6.83
CA MET A 132 -21.18 8.77 7.03
C MET A 132 -20.74 9.60 5.82
N ILE A 133 -19.76 10.48 6.04
CA ILE A 133 -19.03 11.18 4.97
C ILE A 133 -17.59 10.66 4.95
N MET A 134 -17.25 9.90 3.91
CA MET A 134 -15.88 9.45 3.65
C MET A 134 -15.07 10.57 3.03
N ASN A 135 -13.80 10.71 3.43
CA ASN A 135 -12.89 11.73 2.89
C ASN A 135 -11.46 11.25 2.64
N GLY A 136 -11.17 9.99 2.94
CA GLY A 136 -9.97 9.33 2.47
C GLY A 136 -9.95 7.85 2.78
N ILE A 137 -8.78 7.25 2.65
CA ILE A 137 -8.54 5.83 2.85
C ILE A 137 -7.34 5.70 3.80
N ALA A 138 -7.50 4.88 4.82
CA ALA A 138 -6.43 4.47 5.72
C ALA A 138 -5.66 3.31 5.10
N GLY A 139 -4.33 3.37 5.18
CA GLY A 139 -3.42 2.33 4.75
C GLY A 139 -2.53 1.82 5.88
N TYR A 140 -2.29 0.52 5.86
CA TYR A 140 -1.50 -0.21 6.86
C TYR A 140 -0.68 -1.31 6.19
N PHE A 141 0.18 -1.98 6.97
CA PHE A 141 0.81 -3.23 6.54
C PHE A 141 0.89 -4.27 7.67
N GLU A 142 1.03 -5.53 7.26
CA GLU A 142 1.51 -6.65 8.08
C GLU A 142 2.72 -7.28 7.36
N SER A 143 3.72 -7.75 8.10
CA SER A 143 4.89 -8.44 7.54
C SER A 143 5.25 -9.66 8.36
N VAL A 144 5.35 -10.81 7.71
CA VAL A 144 5.98 -12.00 8.31
C VAL A 144 7.48 -11.85 8.14
N LEU A 145 8.18 -11.76 9.27
CA LEU A 145 9.64 -11.71 9.29
C LEU A 145 10.20 -13.11 8.98
N TYR A 146 9.84 -14.09 9.80
CA TYR A 146 10.20 -15.49 9.60
C TYR A 146 9.26 -16.40 10.38
N LYS A 147 8.63 -17.36 9.68
CA LYS A 147 7.66 -18.31 10.25
C LYS A 147 6.53 -17.59 11.02
N ASP A 148 6.48 -17.74 12.33
CA ASP A 148 5.48 -17.19 13.25
C ASP A 148 5.83 -15.79 13.78
N VAL A 149 7.04 -15.30 13.50
CA VAL A 149 7.46 -13.95 13.88
C VAL A 149 6.98 -12.93 12.85
N MET A 150 6.17 -11.97 13.28
CA MET A 150 5.61 -10.92 12.42
C MET A 150 5.61 -9.54 13.07
N ILE A 151 5.54 -8.51 12.24
CA ILE A 151 5.27 -7.12 12.64
C ILE A 151 4.02 -6.59 11.92
N SER A 152 3.30 -5.68 12.56
CA SER A 152 2.06 -5.11 12.01
C SER A 152 1.79 -3.72 12.56
N ILE A 153 1.29 -2.84 11.71
CA ILE A 153 0.65 -1.57 12.11
C ILE A 153 -0.87 -1.58 11.92
N ARG A 154 -1.44 -2.70 11.48
CA ARG A 154 -2.89 -2.83 11.34
C ARG A 154 -3.52 -2.79 12.74
N PRO A 155 -4.58 -1.99 12.99
CA PRO A 155 -5.08 -1.74 14.34
C PRO A 155 -5.38 -3.00 15.18
N LYS A 156 -5.96 -4.03 14.55
CA LYS A 156 -6.34 -5.28 15.24
C LYS A 156 -5.14 -6.15 15.66
N THR A 157 -4.04 -6.08 14.92
CA THR A 157 -2.87 -6.96 15.06
C THR A 157 -1.60 -6.17 15.37
N HIS A 158 -1.75 -4.90 15.75
CA HIS A 158 -0.64 -3.97 15.93
C HIS A 158 0.40 -4.53 16.89
N SER A 159 1.66 -4.52 16.48
CA SER A 159 2.77 -4.98 17.31
C SER A 159 2.87 -4.13 18.59
N PRO A 160 2.80 -4.74 19.79
CA PRO A 160 2.86 -3.98 21.04
C PRO A 160 4.16 -3.18 21.16
N GLY A 161 4.05 -1.89 21.49
CA GLY A 161 5.20 -1.01 21.71
C GLY A 161 5.95 -0.56 20.44
N MET A 162 5.47 -0.92 19.25
CA MET A 162 6.07 -0.46 17.98
C MET A 162 5.56 0.95 17.63
N PHE A 163 6.46 1.90 17.38
CA PHE A 163 6.10 3.27 17.01
C PHE A 163 6.87 3.79 15.79
N SER A 164 7.58 2.89 15.08
CA SER A 164 8.41 3.23 13.93
C SER A 164 7.61 3.67 12.71
N TRP A 165 6.35 3.23 12.57
CA TRP A 165 5.48 3.60 11.45
C TRP A 165 4.12 4.08 11.95
N PHE A 166 3.72 5.27 11.53
CA PHE A 166 2.31 5.66 11.57
C PHE A 166 1.58 5.12 10.34
N PRO A 167 0.24 5.02 10.37
CA PRO A 167 -0.56 4.71 9.19
C PRO A 167 -0.32 5.69 8.04
N ILE A 168 -0.61 5.25 6.82
CA ILE A 168 -0.63 6.12 5.64
C ILE A 168 -2.06 6.54 5.31
N TYR A 169 -2.26 7.76 4.84
CA TYR A 169 -3.54 8.33 4.46
C TYR A 169 -3.54 8.64 2.96
N PHE A 170 -4.50 8.07 2.22
CA PHE A 170 -4.76 8.41 0.83
C PHE A 170 -5.99 9.32 0.78
N PRO A 171 -5.84 10.63 0.48
CA PRO A 171 -6.97 11.54 0.37
C PRO A 171 -7.88 11.19 -0.81
N ILE A 172 -9.12 11.64 -0.75
CA ILE A 172 -9.99 11.72 -1.94
C ILE A 172 -10.40 13.17 -2.18
N ARG A 173 -10.42 13.59 -3.45
CA ARG A 173 -10.65 15.00 -3.85
C ARG A 173 -11.96 15.58 -3.35
N THR A 174 -13.02 14.76 -3.39
CA THR A 174 -14.37 15.16 -3.02
C THR A 174 -14.87 14.23 -1.94
N PRO A 175 -15.24 14.74 -0.74
CA PRO A 175 -15.88 13.92 0.27
C PRO A 175 -17.13 13.24 -0.28
N VAL A 176 -17.32 11.97 0.05
CA VAL A 176 -18.39 11.11 -0.50
C VAL A 176 -19.38 10.75 0.59
N GLN A 177 -20.66 10.89 0.29
CA GLN A 177 -21.74 10.41 1.14
C GLN A 177 -21.79 8.87 1.07
N VAL A 178 -21.78 8.23 2.21
CA VAL A 178 -21.85 6.78 2.36
C VAL A 178 -23.07 6.48 3.23
N PRO A 179 -24.26 6.27 2.63
CA PRO A 179 -25.44 5.88 3.40
C PRO A 179 -25.24 4.53 4.08
N LYS A 180 -25.96 4.29 5.16
CA LYS A 180 -26.05 2.97 5.78
C LYS A 180 -26.47 1.91 4.75
N ASP A 181 -25.92 0.71 4.87
CA ASP A 181 -26.14 -0.44 3.99
C ASP A 181 -25.63 -0.27 2.54
N SER A 182 -24.96 0.85 2.22
CA SER A 182 -24.26 1.02 0.94
C SER A 182 -22.95 0.21 0.89
N THR A 183 -22.47 -0.05 -0.32
CA THR A 183 -21.17 -0.69 -0.58
C THR A 183 -20.17 0.36 -1.04
N VAL A 184 -19.09 0.52 -0.28
CA VAL A 184 -17.91 1.31 -0.67
C VAL A 184 -16.91 0.38 -1.33
N SER A 185 -16.53 0.69 -2.57
CA SER A 185 -15.55 -0.07 -3.33
C SER A 185 -14.29 0.77 -3.51
N LEU A 186 -13.16 0.23 -3.05
CA LEU A 186 -11.83 0.82 -3.24
C LEU A 186 -11.13 0.03 -4.34
N GLN A 187 -10.65 0.74 -5.34
CA GLN A 187 -9.79 0.18 -6.38
C GLN A 187 -8.42 0.84 -6.26
N PHE A 188 -7.38 0.01 -6.21
CA PHE A 188 -6.00 0.45 -6.08
C PHE A 188 -5.13 -0.21 -7.14
N TRP A 189 -4.20 0.58 -7.67
CA TRP A 189 -3.14 0.12 -8.55
C TRP A 189 -1.79 0.50 -7.96
N ARG A 190 -0.83 -0.40 -8.11
CA ARG A 190 0.60 -0.12 -7.96
C ARG A 190 1.24 -0.27 -9.33
N LEU A 191 1.79 0.80 -9.84
CA LEU A 191 2.27 0.92 -11.22
C LEU A 191 3.74 1.32 -11.25
N THR A 192 4.40 1.05 -12.36
CA THR A 192 5.82 1.35 -12.56
C THR A 192 6.09 1.75 -14.00
N ASP A 193 7.13 2.55 -14.20
CA ASP A 193 7.81 2.73 -15.48
C ASP A 193 9.32 2.46 -15.29
N ALA A 194 10.14 2.92 -16.24
CA ALA A 194 11.59 2.74 -16.19
C ALA A 194 12.31 3.53 -15.07
N LYS A 195 11.66 4.52 -14.46
CA LYS A 195 12.28 5.46 -13.51
C LYS A 195 11.54 5.59 -12.19
N LYS A 196 10.25 5.26 -12.14
CA LYS A 196 9.41 5.49 -10.97
C LYS A 196 8.38 4.39 -10.74
N VAL A 197 7.95 4.31 -9.49
CA VAL A 197 6.79 3.52 -9.02
C VAL A 197 5.78 4.49 -8.40
N TRP A 198 4.49 4.25 -8.59
CA TRP A 198 3.43 5.07 -8.01
C TRP A 198 2.18 4.24 -7.69
N TYR A 199 1.27 4.85 -6.95
CA TYR A 199 -0.08 4.31 -6.72
C TYR A 199 -1.12 5.15 -7.44
N GLU A 200 -2.16 4.49 -7.92
CA GLU A 200 -3.42 5.11 -8.31
C GLU A 200 -4.54 4.53 -7.47
N TRP A 201 -5.56 5.34 -7.18
CA TRP A 201 -6.73 4.87 -6.44
C TRP A 201 -8.01 5.57 -6.87
N THR A 202 -9.13 4.87 -6.72
CA THR A 202 -10.46 5.47 -6.84
C THR A 202 -11.44 4.82 -5.85
N VAL A 203 -12.55 5.52 -5.63
CA VAL A 203 -13.65 5.10 -4.76
C VAL A 203 -14.93 5.14 -5.55
N THR A 204 -15.71 4.07 -5.44
CA THR A 204 -17.12 4.06 -5.85
C THR A 204 -18.02 3.72 -4.67
N VAL A 205 -19.22 4.28 -4.67
CA VAL A 205 -20.26 3.99 -3.68
C VAL A 205 -21.50 3.54 -4.43
N GLN A 206 -21.95 2.33 -4.11
CA GLN A 206 -23.18 1.74 -4.60
C GLN A 206 -24.18 1.68 -3.46
N GLY A 207 -25.42 2.10 -3.72
CA GLY A 207 -26.48 2.03 -2.74
C GLY A 207 -26.91 0.59 -2.47
N LYS A 208 -27.86 0.44 -1.55
CA LYS A 208 -28.29 -0.87 -1.01
C LYS A 208 -28.84 -1.81 -2.09
N HIS A 209 -29.37 -1.27 -3.19
CA HIS A 209 -29.96 -2.02 -4.28
C HIS A 209 -29.04 -2.10 -5.51
N GLY A 210 -27.76 -1.75 -5.36
CA GLY A 210 -26.76 -1.80 -6.42
C GLY A 210 -26.77 -0.58 -7.34
N GLU A 211 -27.56 0.44 -7.03
CA GLU A 211 -27.56 1.70 -7.74
C GLU A 211 -26.23 2.43 -7.56
N GLU A 212 -25.62 2.90 -8.66
CA GLU A 212 -24.41 3.71 -8.57
C GLU A 212 -24.75 5.08 -7.99
N MET A 213 -24.20 5.40 -6.81
CA MET A 213 -24.42 6.69 -6.16
C MET A 213 -23.30 7.67 -6.43
N THR A 214 -22.05 7.21 -6.40
CA THR A 214 -20.88 8.07 -6.62
C THR A 214 -19.75 7.26 -7.21
N THR A 215 -19.10 7.83 -8.22
CA THR A 215 -17.86 7.33 -8.80
C THR A 215 -16.86 8.48 -8.83
N LEU A 216 -15.75 8.34 -8.10
CA LEU A 216 -14.68 9.33 -8.12
C LEU A 216 -13.76 9.12 -9.34
N PRO A 217 -13.10 10.19 -9.81
CA PRO A 217 -12.03 10.04 -10.78
C PRO A 217 -10.86 9.24 -10.18
N ILE A 218 -10.06 8.63 -11.04
CA ILE A 218 -8.78 8.04 -10.63
C ILE A 218 -7.86 9.16 -10.13
N HIS A 219 -7.25 8.92 -8.97
CA HIS A 219 -6.25 9.77 -8.35
C HIS A 219 -4.86 9.36 -8.80
N ASN A 220 -3.99 10.36 -8.98
CA ASN A 220 -2.58 10.25 -9.29
C ASN A 220 -2.29 9.51 -10.62
N VAL A 221 -3.14 9.72 -11.63
CA VAL A 221 -3.00 9.09 -12.96
C VAL A 221 -1.60 9.30 -13.51
N SER A 222 -0.95 8.20 -13.90
CA SER A 222 0.43 8.15 -14.40
C SER A 222 1.49 8.69 -13.43
N GLY A 223 1.19 8.72 -12.12
CA GLY A 223 2.08 9.24 -11.10
C GLY A 223 2.39 10.72 -11.33
N ARG A 224 1.38 11.51 -11.70
CA ARG A 224 1.55 12.93 -12.07
C ARG A 224 1.77 13.85 -10.87
N SER A 225 1.35 13.43 -9.68
CA SER A 225 1.45 14.23 -8.45
C SER A 225 2.40 13.57 -7.45
N TYR A 226 2.36 12.25 -7.33
CA TYR A 226 3.22 11.52 -6.42
C TYR A 226 3.82 10.28 -7.07
N TYR A 227 5.10 10.05 -6.84
CA TYR A 227 5.81 8.84 -7.22
C TYR A 227 7.07 8.67 -6.36
N VAL A 228 7.59 7.45 -6.32
CA VAL A 228 8.87 7.13 -5.69
C VAL A 228 9.86 6.74 -6.79
N GLY A 229 11.04 7.36 -6.79
CA GLY A 229 12.09 7.10 -7.77
C GLY A 229 12.76 5.75 -7.54
N LEU A 230 13.02 5.03 -8.63
CA LEU A 230 13.75 3.76 -8.63
C LEU A 230 15.23 3.93 -8.34
#